data_AF-A0A2H0ERF5-F1
#
_entry.id   AF-A0A2H0ERF5-F1
#
_cell.length_a   1.000
_cell.length_b   1.000
_cell.length_c   1.000
_cell.angle_alpha   90.00
_cell.angle_beta   90.00
_cell.angle_gamma   90.00
#
_symmetry.space_group_name_H-M   'P 1'
#
loop_
_entity.id
_entity.type
_entity.pdbx_description
1 polymer ?
#
loop_
_entity_poly.entity_id
_entity_poly.type
_entity_poly.pdbx_seq_one_letter_code
_entity_poly.pdbx_strand_id
1 'polypeptide(L)'
;MPLDDRAPLRHALTAGEAAAVRAAIDAAALSPEDRAAISADAAALVRAVRGSGAPGVMEQFLGEYGLSTREGVALMCLAEALLRVPDGETMDALIEDKIAPHDWGAHLGDSGSILVNASTWAL
;
A
#
# COMPACT_ATOMS: atom_id res chain seq x y z
N MET A 1 -26.65 -34.53 21.39
CA MET A 1 -25.21 -34.41 21.10
C MET A 1 -25.05 -33.25 20.14
N PRO A 2 -24.49 -32.09 20.53
CA PRO A 2 -24.33 -31.00 19.58
C PRO A 2 -23.17 -31.40 18.65
N LEU A 3 -23.50 -31.61 17.38
CA LEU A 3 -22.51 -31.76 16.32
C LEU A 3 -21.73 -30.45 16.26
N ASP A 4 -20.40 -30.55 16.27
CA ASP A 4 -19.49 -29.40 16.20
C ASP A 4 -19.74 -28.65 14.88
N ASP A 5 -20.57 -27.60 14.96
CA ASP A 5 -21.03 -26.75 13.85
C ASP A 5 -19.86 -26.08 13.07
N ARG A 6 -18.65 -26.15 13.64
CA ARG A 6 -17.42 -25.62 13.04
C ARG A 6 -16.65 -26.64 12.17
N ALA A 7 -17.11 -27.89 12.09
CA ALA A 7 -16.45 -28.90 11.27
C ALA A 7 -16.26 -28.48 9.79
N PRO A 8 -17.23 -27.83 9.11
CA PRO A 8 -17.04 -27.34 7.75
C PRO A 8 -15.95 -26.27 7.64
N LEU A 9 -15.90 -25.35 8.61
CA LEU A 9 -14.88 -24.30 8.66
C LEU A 9 -13.48 -24.90 8.82
N ARG A 10 -13.32 -25.86 9.74
CA ARG A 10 -12.03 -26.54 9.95
C ARG A 10 -11.57 -27.29 8.70
N HIS A 11 -12.50 -27.94 7.99
CA HIS A 11 -12.18 -28.62 6.74
C HIS A 11 -11.69 -27.64 5.67
N ALA A 12 -12.34 -26.49 5.53
CA ALA A 12 -11.93 -25.45 4.58
C ALA A 12 -10.53 -24.87 4.87
N LEU A 13 -10.15 -24.74 6.14
CA LEU A 13 -8.83 -24.22 6.55
C LEU A 13 -7.66 -25.12 6.14
N THR A 14 -7.90 -26.42 6.04
CA THR A 14 -6.85 -27.41 5.70
C THR A 14 -7.02 -27.99 4.30
N ALA A 15 -7.99 -27.50 3.52
CA ALA A 15 -8.21 -27.96 2.16
C ALA A 15 -7.01 -27.61 1.27
N GLY A 16 -6.63 -28.52 0.37
CA GLY A 16 -5.59 -28.23 -0.62
C GLY A 16 -6.04 -27.13 -1.57
N GLU A 17 -5.11 -26.29 -2.02
CA GLU A 17 -5.38 -25.10 -2.87
C GLU A 17 -6.26 -25.43 -4.08
N ALA A 18 -5.93 -26.48 -4.83
CA ALA A 18 -6.69 -26.87 -6.02
C ALA A 18 -8.15 -27.31 -5.73
N ALA A 19 -8.43 -27.80 -4.52
CA ALA A 19 -9.78 -28.12 -4.08
C ALA A 19 -10.52 -26.86 -3.63
N ALA A 20 -9.85 -25.99 -2.87
CA ALA A 20 -10.40 -24.72 -2.41
C ALA A 20 -10.76 -23.77 -3.58
N VAL A 21 -9.87 -23.64 -4.56
CA VAL A 21 -10.10 -22.81 -5.76
C VAL A 21 -11.30 -23.32 -6.56
N ARG A 22 -11.45 -24.63 -6.73
CA ARG A 22 -12.57 -25.21 -7.46
C ARG A 22 -13.90 -25.02 -6.71
N ALA A 23 -13.91 -25.23 -5.40
CA ALA A 23 -15.08 -24.91 -4.57
C ALA A 23 -15.46 -23.42 -4.67
N ALA A 24 -14.48 -22.51 -4.72
CA ALA A 24 -14.73 -21.08 -4.90
C ALA A 24 -15.29 -20.75 -6.30
N ILE A 25 -14.78 -21.39 -7.36
CA ILE A 25 -15.31 -21.25 -8.73
C ILE A 25 -16.76 -21.72 -8.79
N ASP A 26 -17.04 -22.89 -8.20
CA ASP A 26 -18.38 -23.47 -8.17
C ASP A 26 -19.35 -22.60 -7.36
N ALA A 27 -18.91 -22.08 -6.21
CA ALA A 27 -19.70 -21.18 -5.37
C ALA A 27 -19.96 -19.82 -6.04
N ALA A 28 -19.00 -19.30 -6.81
CA ALA A 28 -19.18 -18.05 -7.54
C ALA A 28 -20.22 -18.19 -8.66
N ALA A 29 -20.33 -19.37 -9.28
CA ALA A 29 -21.36 -19.75 -10.26
C ALA A 29 -21.60 -18.71 -11.38
N LEU A 30 -20.59 -17.91 -11.74
CA LEU A 30 -20.73 -16.80 -12.67
C LEU A 30 -20.93 -17.30 -14.09
N SER A 31 -22.06 -16.92 -14.69
CA SER A 31 -22.35 -17.18 -16.09
C SER A 31 -21.42 -16.34 -17.01
N PRO A 32 -21.30 -16.70 -18.30
CA PRO A 32 -20.58 -15.87 -19.26
C PRO A 32 -21.15 -14.44 -19.36
N GLU A 33 -22.45 -14.28 -19.18
CA GLU A 33 -23.14 -12.99 -19.22
C GLU A 33 -22.82 -12.16 -17.98
N ASP A 34 -22.85 -12.75 -16.78
CA ASP A 34 -22.42 -12.10 -15.54
C ASP A 34 -20.96 -11.62 -15.64
N ARG A 35 -20.08 -12.47 -16.18
CA ARG A 35 -18.67 -12.13 -16.37
C ARG A 35 -18.49 -10.95 -17.32
N ALA A 36 -19.27 -10.90 -18.40
CA ALA A 36 -19.24 -9.80 -19.36
C ALA A 36 -19.73 -8.49 -18.72
N ALA A 37 -20.84 -8.53 -18.00
CA ALA A 37 -21.40 -7.37 -17.30
C ALA A 37 -20.44 -6.82 -16.23
N ILE A 38 -19.93 -7.68 -15.34
CA ILE A 38 -18.96 -7.31 -14.30
C ILE A 38 -17.71 -6.69 -14.92
N SER A 39 -17.21 -7.26 -16.02
CA SER A 39 -16.03 -6.75 -16.71
C SER A 39 -16.29 -5.38 -17.34
N ALA A 40 -17.47 -5.16 -17.91
CA ALA A 40 -17.86 -3.87 -18.48
C ALA A 40 -17.97 -2.78 -17.41
N ASP A 41 -18.58 -3.10 -16.28
CA ASP A 41 -18.74 -2.19 -15.14
C ASP A 41 -17.38 -1.84 -14.52
N ALA A 42 -16.53 -2.85 -14.27
CA ALA A 42 -15.17 -2.64 -13.79
C ALA A 42 -14.35 -1.76 -14.74
N ALA A 43 -14.46 -1.99 -16.05
CA ALA A 43 -13.80 -1.16 -17.06
C ALA A 43 -14.33 0.28 -17.07
N ALA A 44 -15.61 0.51 -16.78
CA ALA A 44 -16.17 1.85 -16.64
C ALA A 44 -15.61 2.57 -15.40
N LEU A 45 -15.53 1.88 -14.26
CA LEU A 45 -14.92 2.41 -13.04
C LEU A 45 -13.44 2.77 -13.25
N VAL A 46 -12.66 1.88 -13.86
CA VAL A 46 -11.25 2.15 -14.17
C VAL A 46 -11.10 3.36 -15.08
N ARG A 47 -11.93 3.50 -16.11
CA ARG A 47 -11.93 4.67 -16.99
C ARG A 47 -12.30 5.95 -16.25
N ALA A 48 -13.27 5.90 -15.34
CA ALA A 48 -13.65 7.05 -14.53
C ALA A 48 -12.50 7.50 -13.62
N VAL A 49 -11.86 6.56 -12.90
CA VAL A 49 -10.70 6.85 -12.04
C VAL A 49 -9.52 7.41 -12.83
N ARG A 50 -9.23 6.86 -14.00
CA ARG A 50 -8.15 7.37 -14.87
C ARG A 50 -8.50 8.69 -15.54
N GLY A 51 -9.79 8.99 -15.69
CA GLY A 51 -10.29 10.23 -16.27
C GLY A 51 -10.47 11.37 -15.27
N SER A 52 -10.50 11.08 -13.96
CA SER A 52 -10.81 12.05 -12.90
C SER A 52 -9.66 13.00 -12.52
N GLY A 53 -8.71 13.24 -13.44
CA GLY A 53 -7.62 14.21 -13.26
C GLY A 53 -6.27 13.56 -12.97
N ALA A 54 -5.21 14.35 -13.11
CA ALA A 54 -3.85 13.91 -12.84
C ALA A 54 -3.75 13.44 -11.38
N PRO A 55 -3.08 12.30 -11.10
CA PRO A 55 -2.82 11.87 -9.73
C PRO A 55 -2.24 13.04 -8.96
N GLY A 56 -2.74 13.27 -7.74
CA GLY A 56 -2.21 14.30 -6.88
C GLY A 56 -0.71 14.08 -6.68
N VAL A 57 0.02 15.13 -6.26
CA VAL A 57 1.47 15.04 -5.99
C VAL A 57 1.80 13.81 -5.12
N MET A 58 0.92 13.49 -4.17
CA MET A 58 1.05 12.32 -3.32
C MET A 58 0.88 10.99 -4.08
N GLU A 59 -0.08 10.85 -5.00
CA GLU A 59 -0.27 9.61 -5.76
C GLU A 59 0.84 9.38 -6.80
N GLN A 60 1.40 10.45 -7.38
CA GLN A 60 2.61 10.34 -8.20
C GLN A 60 3.81 9.91 -7.36
N PHE A 61 4.02 10.55 -6.22
CA PHE A 61 5.09 10.22 -5.29
C PHE A 61 4.97 8.78 -4.76
N LEU A 62 3.75 8.32 -4.44
CA LEU A 62 3.50 6.94 -4.01
C LEU A 62 3.56 5.92 -5.15
N GLY A 63 3.28 6.32 -6.39
CA GLY A 63 3.49 5.46 -7.55
C GLY A 63 4.98 5.25 -7.85
N GLU A 64 5.79 6.29 -7.66
CA GLU A 64 7.24 6.25 -7.89
C GLU A 64 8.00 5.55 -6.75
N TYR A 65 7.61 5.79 -5.49
CA TYR A 65 8.34 5.29 -4.33
C TYR A 65 7.56 4.30 -3.45
N GLY A 66 6.25 4.11 -3.59
CA GLY A 66 5.45 3.10 -2.89
C GLY A 66 5.44 3.17 -1.35
N LEU A 67 4.26 3.26 -0.72
CA LEU A 67 4.14 3.29 0.76
C LEU A 67 4.79 2.10 1.50
N SER A 68 4.98 0.97 0.82
CA SER A 68 5.58 -0.24 1.39
C SER A 68 7.08 -0.34 1.17
N THR A 69 7.71 0.59 0.44
CA THR A 69 9.16 0.57 0.27
C THR A 69 9.83 1.30 1.43
N ARG A 70 11.10 0.98 1.69
CA ARG A 70 11.89 1.70 2.70
C ARG A 70 11.96 3.20 2.43
N GLU A 71 12.02 3.58 1.16
CA GLU A 71 12.09 4.97 0.71
C GLU A 71 10.75 5.69 0.90
N GLY A 72 9.64 5.06 0.53
CA GLY A 72 8.30 5.62 0.71
C GLY A 72 7.89 5.79 2.18
N VAL A 73 8.24 4.83 3.05
CA VAL A 73 8.03 4.95 4.50
C VAL A 73 8.86 6.09 5.07
N ALA A 74 10.15 6.18 4.70
CA ALA A 74 11.03 7.25 5.17
C ALA A 74 10.53 8.64 4.77
N LEU A 75 10.01 8.81 3.54
CA LEU A 75 9.48 10.11 3.12
C LEU A 75 8.14 10.47 3.79
N MET A 76 7.27 9.50 4.07
CA MET A 76 6.06 9.77 4.85
C MET A 76 6.38 10.21 6.28
N CYS A 77 7.35 9.57 6.92
CA CYS A 77 7.83 9.98 8.24
C CYS A 77 8.46 11.38 8.21
N LEU A 78 9.22 11.71 7.15
CA LEU A 78 9.81 13.03 6.97
C LEU A 78 8.73 14.11 6.78
N ALA A 79 7.74 13.85 5.93
CA ALA A 79 6.60 14.75 5.73
C ALA A 79 5.82 14.97 7.03
N GLU A 80 5.59 13.92 7.82
CA GLU A 80 4.95 14.04 9.14
C GLU A 80 5.80 14.88 10.12
N ALA A 81 7.11 14.64 10.17
CA ALA A 81 8.01 15.40 11.04
C ALA A 81 8.00 16.91 10.68
N LEU A 82 7.98 17.23 9.39
CA LEU A 82 7.91 18.61 8.90
C LEU A 82 6.55 19.25 9.22
N LEU A 83 5.44 18.52 9.12
CA LEU A 83 4.10 19.01 9.49
C LEU A 83 3.94 19.31 10.99
N ARG A 84 4.81 18.75 11.85
CA ARG A 84 4.83 19.03 13.29
C ARG A 84 5.64 20.29 13.66
N VAL A 85 6.36 20.89 12.71
CA VAL A 85 7.10 22.14 12.92
C VAL A 85 6.13 23.32 12.84
N PRO A 86 6.00 24.15 13.90
CA PRO A 86 4.93 25.14 14.02
C PRO A 86 5.11 26.39 13.15
N ASP A 87 6.32 26.66 12.64
CA ASP A 87 6.63 27.83 11.80
C ASP A 87 7.45 27.44 10.56
N GLY A 88 7.17 28.10 9.44
CA GLY A 88 7.78 27.79 8.14
C GLY A 88 9.28 28.09 8.07
N GLU A 89 9.77 29.08 8.82
CA GLU A 89 11.19 29.47 8.80
C GLU A 89 12.07 28.39 9.44
N THR A 90 11.61 27.80 10.56
CA THR A 90 12.24 26.63 11.17
C THR A 90 12.14 25.39 10.28
N MET A 91 11.04 25.24 9.52
CA MET A 91 10.87 24.13 8.57
C MET A 91 11.87 24.23 7.42
N ASP A 92 12.02 25.41 6.82
CA ASP A 92 12.98 25.67 5.74
C ASP A 92 14.42 25.49 6.22
N ALA A 93 14.76 25.98 7.41
CA ALA A 93 16.07 25.75 8.02
C ALA A 93 16.36 24.26 8.28
N LEU A 94 15.34 23.48 8.66
CA LEU A 94 15.46 22.04 8.87
C LEU A 94 15.62 21.27 7.55
N ILE A 95 14.94 21.72 6.50
CA ILE A 95 15.11 21.19 5.14
C ILE A 95 16.52 21.51 4.62
N GLU A 96 17.00 22.74 4.79
CA GLU A 96 18.33 23.17 4.34
C GLU A 96 19.47 22.50 5.12
N ASP A 97 19.29 22.24 6.42
CA ASP A 97 20.31 21.57 7.25
C ASP A 97 20.32 20.04 7.09
N LYS A 98 19.15 19.40 6.93
CA LYS A 98 19.03 17.92 6.96
C LYS A 98 18.74 17.27 5.62
N ILE A 99 18.13 17.99 4.67
CA ILE A 99 17.70 17.42 3.38
C ILE A 99 18.58 17.93 2.23
N ALA A 100 18.81 19.23 2.12
CA ALA A 100 19.50 19.84 0.98
C ALA A 100 21.00 19.47 0.79
N PRO A 101 21.83 19.24 1.84
CA PRO A 101 23.26 19.00 1.66
C PRO A 101 23.59 17.55 1.26
N HIS A 102 22.62 16.64 1.33
CA HIS A 102 22.84 15.22 1.10
C HIS A 102 22.25 14.84 -0.27
N ASP A 103 23.10 14.35 -1.17
CA ASP A 103 22.67 13.81 -2.45
C ASP A 103 21.91 12.49 -2.23
N TRP A 104 20.60 12.61 -1.99
CA TRP A 104 19.70 11.49 -1.75
C TRP A 104 19.77 10.44 -2.87
N GLY A 105 20.11 10.85 -4.10
CA GLY A 105 20.29 9.95 -5.23
C GLY A 105 21.58 9.11 -5.18
N ALA A 106 22.63 9.60 -4.52
CA ALA A 106 23.93 8.94 -4.46
C ALA A 106 24.13 8.03 -3.23
N HIS A 107 23.33 8.17 -2.16
CA HIS A 107 23.59 7.55 -0.86
C HIS A 107 22.47 6.65 -0.30
N LEU A 108 21.49 6.25 -1.10
CA LEU A 108 20.53 5.19 -0.73
C LEU A 108 21.17 3.80 -0.52
N GLY A 109 22.47 3.67 -0.79
CA GLY A 109 23.23 2.43 -0.63
C GLY A 109 24.19 2.38 0.57
N ASP A 110 24.45 3.47 1.30
CA ASP A 110 25.48 3.43 2.34
C ASP A 110 25.22 4.35 3.55
N SER A 111 25.46 3.79 4.74
CA SER A 111 25.60 4.43 6.06
C SER A 111 24.36 4.98 6.83
N GLY A 112 23.61 4.06 7.44
CA GLY A 112 23.79 3.77 8.88
C GLY A 112 23.21 4.66 10.00
N SER A 113 22.71 5.89 9.81
CA SER A 113 22.45 6.75 11.01
C SER A 113 21.00 7.20 11.27
N ILE A 114 20.09 7.25 10.30
CA ILE A 114 18.67 7.62 10.56
C ILE A 114 17.72 6.41 10.54
N LEU A 115 18.07 5.35 9.79
CA LEU A 115 17.20 4.19 9.58
C LEU A 115 17.22 3.17 10.73
N VAL A 116 18.21 3.22 11.63
CA VAL A 116 18.36 2.23 12.71
C VAL A 116 17.30 2.40 13.82
N ASN A 117 16.65 3.56 13.94
CA ASN A 117 15.64 3.80 14.97
C ASN A 117 14.19 3.87 14.46
N ALA A 118 13.94 3.71 13.16
CA ALA A 118 12.58 3.72 12.61
C ALA A 118 11.80 2.42 12.89
N SER A 119 12.50 1.30 13.13
CA SER A 119 11.88 -0.02 13.35
C SER A 119 11.32 -0.22 14.77
N THR A 120 11.72 0.58 15.76
CA THR A 120 11.25 0.45 17.15
C THR A 120 9.92 1.18 17.40
N TRP A 121 9.55 2.12 16.54
CA TRP A 121 8.31 2.90 16.68
C TRP A 121 7.15 2.36 15.84
N ALA A 122 7.42 1.39 14.98
CA ALA A 122 6.46 0.81 14.05
C ALA A 122 5.92 -0.57 14.51
N LEU A 123 6.09 -0.94 15.79
CA LEU A 123 5.42 -2.11 16.37
C LEU A 123 4.17 -1.72 17.15
#